data_AF-A0A536BU32-F1
#
_entry.id   AF-A0A536BU32-F1
#
_cell.length_a   1.000
_cell.length_b   1.000
_cell.length_c   1.000
_cell.angle_alpha   90.00
_cell.angle_beta   90.00
_cell.angle_gamma   90.00
#
_symmetry.space_group_name_H-M   'P 1'
#
loop_
_entity.id
_entity.type
_entity.pdbx_description
1 polymer ?
#
loop_
_entity_poly.entity_id
_entity_poly.type
_entity_poly.pdbx_seq_one_letter_code
_entity_poly.pdbx_strand_id
1 'polypeptide(L)'
;LELSSFQLESITTPRLNIGVVLNVTPDHLDRHKSFAHYVEIKARAVAFMQPEDHAVLNVDDPACAGMRPKTRGQVLAFGLRQPVDRGVTLADGWITIAHAAVKRQVLPAAEVPLPGEHKSARRTSPTRCEGPRCWHHPDPSSCCRRHSPAMTCSGITRTGAGASKPSC
;
A
#
# COMPACT_ATOMS: atom_id res chain seq x y z
N LEU A 1 1.10 18.88 -4.84
CA LEU A 1 0.30 20.06 -4.42
C LEU A 1 -0.48 19.66 -3.18
N GLU A 2 -0.40 20.43 -2.11
CA GLU A 2 -1.26 20.25 -0.94
C GLU A 2 -2.46 21.18 -1.05
N LEU A 3 -3.66 20.66 -0.75
CA LEU A 3 -4.92 21.39 -0.88
C LEU A 3 -5.60 21.54 0.48
N SER A 4 -5.79 22.79 0.90
CA SER A 4 -6.58 23.12 2.07
C SER A 4 -8.09 22.95 1.79
N SER A 5 -8.91 22.92 2.84
CA SER A 5 -10.38 22.93 2.69
C SER A 5 -10.86 24.17 1.94
N PHE A 6 -10.24 25.33 2.17
CA PHE A 6 -10.59 26.59 1.51
C PHE A 6 -10.39 26.50 -0.01
N GLN A 7 -9.27 25.90 -0.44
CA GLN A 7 -8.99 25.74 -1.87
C GLN A 7 -9.98 24.78 -2.52
N LEU A 8 -10.31 23.66 -1.87
CA LEU A 8 -11.31 22.71 -2.38
C LEU A 8 -12.73 23.29 -2.43
N GLU A 9 -13.06 24.17 -1.48
CA GLU A 9 -14.33 24.90 -1.45
C GLU A 9 -14.43 25.89 -2.62
N SER A 10 -13.34 26.60 -2.95
CA SER A 10 -13.33 27.65 -3.98
C SER A 10 -13.41 27.16 -5.43
N ILE A 11 -13.07 25.89 -5.70
CA ILE A 11 -13.03 25.33 -7.05
C ILE A 11 -14.35 24.62 -7.31
N THR A 12 -15.08 24.95 -8.38
CA THR A 12 -16.39 24.34 -8.68
C THR A 12 -16.31 22.84 -8.96
N THR A 13 -15.35 22.41 -9.78
CA THR A 13 -15.18 21.01 -10.22
C THR A 13 -13.70 20.58 -10.17
N PRO A 14 -13.13 20.38 -8.97
CA PRO A 14 -11.72 20.00 -8.81
C PRO A 14 -11.49 18.56 -9.29
N ARG A 15 -10.99 18.38 -10.53
CA ARG A 15 -10.60 17.06 -11.04
C ARG A 15 -9.10 16.84 -10.81
N LEU A 16 -8.78 15.98 -9.84
CA LEU A 16 -7.40 15.54 -9.59
C LEU A 16 -7.19 14.17 -10.24
N ASN A 17 -6.11 14.00 -11.02
CA ASN A 17 -5.76 12.69 -11.55
C ASN A 17 -5.36 11.71 -10.45
N ILE A 18 -4.75 12.23 -9.39
CA ILE A 18 -4.45 11.50 -8.15
C ILE A 18 -4.84 12.40 -6.98
N GLY A 19 -5.79 11.95 -6.17
CA GLY A 19 -6.22 12.62 -4.95
C GLY A 19 -5.91 11.75 -3.75
N VAL A 20 -5.24 12.32 -2.74
CA VAL A 20 -4.83 11.60 -1.54
C VAL A 20 -5.52 12.23 -0.34
N VAL A 21 -6.23 11.43 0.45
CA VAL A 21 -6.84 11.86 1.71
C VAL A 21 -6.27 11.01 2.83
N LEU A 22 -5.40 11.62 3.65
CA LEU A 22 -4.61 10.91 4.64
C LEU A 22 -5.37 10.65 5.94
N ASN A 23 -6.10 11.65 6.41
CA ASN A 23 -6.97 11.63 7.57
C ASN A 23 -7.89 12.86 7.50
N VAL A 24 -9.01 12.82 8.20
CA VAL A 24 -9.87 13.99 8.40
C VAL A 24 -10.16 14.11 9.89
N THR A 25 -9.49 15.05 10.54
CA THR A 25 -9.72 15.39 11.94
C THR A 25 -10.43 16.73 12.04
N PRO A 26 -11.23 16.97 13.10
CA PRO A 26 -11.90 18.26 13.27
C PRO A 26 -10.89 19.40 13.32
N ASP A 27 -11.03 20.34 12.40
CA ASP A 27 -10.19 21.52 12.27
C ASP A 27 -11.05 22.68 11.76
N HIS A 28 -10.88 23.87 12.32
CA HIS A 28 -11.67 25.07 11.98
C HIS A 28 -13.21 24.88 11.97
N LEU A 29 -13.77 24.21 12.98
CA LEU A 29 -15.22 23.92 13.07
C LEU A 29 -16.09 25.18 13.22
N ASP A 30 -15.55 26.25 13.79
CA ASP A 30 -16.17 27.57 13.90
C ASP A 30 -16.60 28.13 12.53
N ARG A 31 -15.84 27.81 11.48
CA ARG A 31 -16.16 28.19 10.10
C ARG A 31 -17.03 27.16 9.39
N HIS A 32 -16.67 25.89 9.48
CA HIS A 32 -17.32 24.83 8.72
C HIS A 32 -18.67 24.41 9.29
N LYS A 33 -19.05 24.97 10.45
CA LYS A 33 -20.31 24.76 11.19
C LYS A 33 -20.47 23.35 11.76
N SER A 34 -20.09 22.32 11.01
CA SER A 34 -20.09 20.94 11.44
C SER A 34 -18.93 20.15 10.84
N PHE A 35 -18.51 19.12 11.57
CA PHE A 35 -17.50 18.18 11.07
C PHE A 35 -17.97 17.44 9.82
N ALA A 36 -19.25 17.12 9.71
CA ALA A 36 -19.82 16.48 8.52
C ALA A 36 -19.64 17.36 7.28
N HIS A 37 -19.89 18.68 7.40
CA HIS A 37 -19.68 19.62 6.29
C HIS A 37 -18.19 19.72 5.90
N TYR A 38 -17.29 19.74 6.89
CA TYR A 38 -15.85 19.72 6.65
C TYR A 38 -15.40 18.45 5.89
N VAL A 39 -15.94 17.29 6.27
CA VAL A 39 -15.71 16.02 5.57
C VAL A 39 -16.21 16.08 4.13
N GLU A 40 -17.38 16.68 3.87
CA GLU A 40 -17.87 16.88 2.49
C GLU A 40 -16.93 17.76 1.66
N ILE A 41 -16.42 18.85 2.23
CA ILE A 41 -15.45 19.72 1.54
C ILE A 41 -14.18 18.93 1.19
N LYS A 42 -13.63 18.17 2.14
CA LYS A 42 -12.43 17.34 1.87
C LYS A 42 -12.69 16.23 0.86
N ALA A 43 -13.89 15.64 0.87
CA ALA A 43 -14.29 14.62 -0.11
C ALA A 43 -14.31 15.14 -1.56
N ARG A 44 -14.41 16.46 -1.77
CA ARG A 44 -14.29 17.07 -3.11
C ARG A 44 -12.97 16.73 -3.80
N ALA A 45 -11.91 16.44 -3.05
CA ALA A 45 -10.62 16.00 -3.60
C ALA A 45 -10.73 14.71 -4.43
N VAL A 46 -11.75 13.88 -4.18
CA VAL A 46 -11.96 12.61 -4.90
C VAL A 46 -13.30 12.52 -5.62
N ALA A 47 -14.22 13.45 -5.37
CA ALA A 47 -15.60 13.39 -5.87
C ALA A 47 -15.75 13.59 -7.38
N PHE A 48 -14.85 14.35 -8.01
CA PHE A 48 -14.92 14.69 -9.45
C PHE A 48 -13.99 13.86 -10.33
N MET A 49 -13.41 12.79 -9.77
CA MET A 49 -12.56 11.85 -10.48
C MET A 49 -13.32 11.08 -11.56
N GLN A 50 -12.62 10.69 -12.62
CA GLN A 50 -13.08 9.75 -13.64
C GLN A 50 -12.52 8.34 -13.39
N PRO A 51 -13.01 7.29 -14.08
CA PRO A 51 -12.56 5.90 -13.87
C PRO A 51 -11.07 5.64 -14.08
N GLU A 52 -10.37 6.50 -14.82
CA GLU A 52 -8.93 6.46 -15.04
C GLU A 52 -8.11 7.14 -13.93
N ASP A 53 -8.75 7.97 -13.10
CA ASP A 53 -8.12 8.70 -12.00
C ASP A 53 -8.03 7.82 -10.74
N HIS A 54 -7.19 8.22 -9.77
CA HIS A 54 -6.88 7.42 -8.58
C HIS A 54 -7.16 8.16 -7.27
N ALA A 55 -7.92 7.52 -6.38
CA ALA A 55 -8.15 7.99 -5.01
C ALA A 55 -7.32 7.15 -4.03
N VAL A 56 -6.39 7.78 -3.31
CA VAL A 56 -5.61 7.15 -2.25
C VAL A 56 -6.27 7.49 -0.91
N LEU A 57 -6.88 6.48 -0.26
CA LEU A 57 -7.72 6.68 0.92
C LEU A 57 -7.20 5.88 2.11
N ASN A 58 -7.10 6.53 3.26
CA ASN A 58 -6.82 5.86 4.52
C ASN A 58 -8.05 5.07 4.99
N VAL A 59 -7.95 3.75 5.09
CA VAL A 59 -9.06 2.90 5.60
C VAL A 59 -9.13 2.86 7.12
N ASP A 60 -8.07 3.29 7.80
CA ASP A 60 -8.09 3.41 9.26
C ASP A 60 -8.85 4.65 9.72
N ASP A 61 -8.97 5.68 8.89
CA ASP A 61 -9.76 6.87 9.21
C ASP A 61 -11.21 6.67 8.72
N PRO A 62 -12.22 6.65 9.61
CA PRO A 62 -13.61 6.42 9.21
C PRO A 62 -14.16 7.45 8.22
N ALA A 63 -13.72 8.71 8.32
CA ALA A 63 -14.16 9.76 7.40
C ALA A 63 -13.55 9.55 6.01
N CYS A 64 -12.27 9.19 5.92
CA CYS A 64 -11.61 8.80 4.68
C CYS A 64 -12.23 7.53 4.06
N ALA A 65 -12.45 6.49 4.87
CA ALA A 65 -13.08 5.25 4.43
C ALA A 65 -14.49 5.51 3.86
N GLY A 66 -15.25 6.42 4.48
CA GLY A 66 -16.55 6.88 4.03
C GLY A 66 -16.54 7.66 2.69
N MET A 67 -15.37 8.04 2.16
CA MET A 67 -15.25 8.67 0.84
C MET A 67 -15.21 7.66 -0.31
N ARG A 68 -15.01 6.36 -0.04
CA ARG A 68 -15.02 5.31 -1.07
C ARG A 68 -16.22 5.36 -2.03
N PRO A 69 -17.49 5.50 -1.57
CA PRO A 69 -18.64 5.59 -2.46
C PRO A 69 -18.75 6.94 -3.19
N LYS A 70 -17.97 7.95 -2.78
CA LYS A 70 -18.05 9.32 -3.33
C LYS A 70 -17.20 9.51 -4.59
N THR A 71 -16.34 8.56 -4.93
CA THR A 71 -15.44 8.66 -6.08
C THR A 71 -15.78 7.64 -7.16
N ARG A 72 -15.65 8.07 -8.42
CA ARG A 72 -15.65 7.17 -9.59
C ARG A 72 -14.25 6.67 -9.94
N GLY A 73 -13.22 7.25 -9.32
CA GLY A 73 -11.83 6.86 -9.53
C GLY A 73 -11.53 5.50 -8.92
N GLN A 74 -10.41 4.93 -9.36
CA GLN A 74 -9.92 3.68 -8.81
C GLN A 74 -9.34 3.92 -7.43
N VAL A 75 -9.81 3.16 -6.44
CA VAL A 75 -9.33 3.33 -5.07
C VAL A 75 -8.05 2.52 -4.85
N LEU A 76 -7.07 3.18 -4.24
CA LEU A 76 -5.87 2.61 -3.65
C LEU A 76 -5.96 2.85 -2.15
N ALA A 77 -6.38 1.82 -1.42
CA ALA A 77 -6.53 1.91 0.03
C ALA A 77 -5.17 1.84 0.72
N PHE A 78 -5.01 2.55 1.83
CA PHE A 78 -3.90 2.28 2.73
C PHE A 78 -4.35 2.26 4.18
N GLY A 79 -3.66 1.48 5.00
CA GLY A 79 -3.94 1.34 6.42
C GLY A 79 -2.87 0.52 7.12
N LEU A 80 -2.92 0.50 8.45
CA LEU A 80 -2.00 -0.23 9.32
C LEU A 80 -2.70 -1.38 10.04
N ARG A 81 -4.03 -1.32 10.23
CA ARG A 81 -4.76 -2.26 11.08
C ARG A 81 -5.35 -3.45 10.35
N GLN A 82 -5.79 -3.26 9.12
CA GLN A 82 -6.50 -4.29 8.35
C GLN A 82 -5.86 -4.46 6.97
N PRO A 83 -5.80 -5.70 6.45
CA PRO A 83 -5.33 -5.94 5.10
C PRO A 83 -6.23 -5.25 4.09
N VAL A 84 -5.63 -4.77 3.00
CA VAL A 84 -6.34 -4.18 1.86
C VAL A 84 -6.14 -5.05 0.63
N ASP A 85 -7.13 -5.13 -0.24
CA ASP A 85 -7.04 -5.89 -1.49
C ASP A 85 -6.23 -5.15 -2.56
N ARG A 86 -6.31 -3.80 -2.56
CA ARG A 86 -5.61 -2.95 -3.50
C ARG A 86 -5.05 -1.71 -2.81
N GLY A 87 -3.73 -1.67 -2.66
CA GLY A 87 -2.99 -0.55 -2.08
C GLY A 87 -1.92 -0.99 -1.09
N VAL A 88 -1.80 -0.35 0.07
CA VAL A 88 -0.67 -0.55 1.01
C VAL A 88 -1.17 -0.88 2.42
N THR A 89 -0.67 -1.97 3.01
CA THR A 89 -0.96 -2.34 4.41
C THR A 89 0.31 -2.64 5.20
N LEU A 90 0.22 -2.60 6.51
CA LEU A 90 1.17 -3.27 7.39
C LEU A 90 0.74 -4.75 7.58
N ALA A 91 1.65 -5.69 7.34
CA ALA A 91 1.43 -7.12 7.57
C ALA A 91 2.72 -7.76 8.08
N ASP A 92 2.65 -8.45 9.21
CA ASP A 92 3.79 -9.14 9.85
C ASP A 92 5.03 -8.26 10.07
N GLY A 93 4.82 -6.96 10.36
CA GLY A 93 5.89 -5.98 10.52
C GLY A 93 6.47 -5.44 9.21
N TRP A 94 5.89 -5.80 8.05
CA TRP A 94 6.31 -5.34 6.73
C TRP A 94 5.27 -4.42 6.08
N ILE A 95 5.75 -3.33 5.50
CA ILE A 95 4.98 -2.56 4.52
C ILE A 95 4.78 -3.44 3.31
N THR A 96 3.52 -3.72 3.01
CA THR A 96 3.10 -4.69 2.00
C THR A 96 2.22 -3.99 0.97
N ILE A 97 2.58 -4.08 -0.30
CA ILE A 97 1.72 -3.66 -1.41
C ILE A 97 0.83 -4.85 -1.79
N ALA A 98 -0.48 -4.61 -1.86
CA ALA A 98 -1.47 -5.58 -2.30
C ALA A 98 -2.10 -5.12 -3.62
N HIS A 99 -2.27 -6.07 -4.55
CA HIS A 99 -3.02 -5.90 -5.78
C HIS A 99 -3.79 -7.18 -6.11
N ALA A 100 -5.06 -7.21 -5.73
CA ALA A 100 -5.91 -8.40 -5.75
C ALA A 100 -5.24 -9.56 -4.99
N ALA A 101 -5.04 -10.70 -5.65
CA ALA A 101 -4.44 -11.87 -5.03
C ALA A 101 -2.92 -11.74 -4.77
N VAL A 102 -2.25 -10.75 -5.37
CA VAL A 102 -0.80 -10.59 -5.24
C VAL A 102 -0.46 -9.65 -4.09
N LYS A 103 0.33 -10.15 -3.13
CA LYS A 103 0.88 -9.36 -2.03
C LYS A 103 2.40 -9.39 -2.09
N ARG A 104 3.03 -8.22 -1.92
CA ARG A 104 4.49 -8.08 -1.96
C ARG A 104 4.96 -7.25 -0.78
N GLN A 105 5.79 -7.86 0.06
CA GLN A 105 6.53 -7.15 1.09
C GLN A 105 7.59 -6.25 0.44
N VAL A 106 7.66 -4.99 0.89
CA VAL A 106 8.54 -3.97 0.31
C VAL A 106 9.65 -3.59 1.26
N LEU A 107 9.31 -3.28 2.52
CA LEU A 107 10.24 -2.78 3.52
C LEU A 107 9.74 -3.16 4.92
N PRO A 108 10.60 -3.58 5.86
CA PRO A 108 10.21 -3.70 7.25
C PRO A 108 9.80 -2.32 7.81
N ALA A 109 8.70 -2.25 8.55
CA ALA A 109 8.23 -0.99 9.12
C ALA A 109 9.27 -0.36 10.07
N ALA A 110 10.08 -1.17 10.74
CA ALA A 110 11.17 -0.73 11.60
C ALA A 110 12.34 -0.05 10.85
N GLU A 111 12.42 -0.21 9.53
CA GLU A 111 13.45 0.42 8.69
C GLU A 111 12.99 1.76 8.09
N VAL A 112 11.77 2.22 8.38
CA VAL A 112 11.28 3.54 7.94
C VAL A 112 11.95 4.62 8.81
N PRO A 113 12.81 5.48 8.24
CA PRO A 113 13.41 6.56 9.00
C PRO A 113 12.34 7.61 9.35
N LEU A 114 12.10 7.82 10.64
CA LEU A 114 11.26 8.92 11.11
C LEU A 114 12.14 10.16 11.36
N PRO A 115 11.78 11.34 10.82
CA PRO A 115 12.50 12.57 11.11
C PRO A 115 12.47 12.84 12.63
N GLY A 116 13.64 12.94 13.26
CA GLY A 116 13.81 13.22 14.69
C GLY A 116 14.46 12.11 15.52
N GLU A 117 14.63 10.90 14.97
CA GLU A 117 15.31 9.82 15.68
C GLU A 117 16.78 9.69 15.26
N HIS A 118 17.68 10.30 16.03
CA HIS A 118 19.11 9.98 16.01
C HIS A 118 19.33 8.57 16.58
N LYS A 119 19.05 7.52 15.81
CA LYS A 119 19.37 6.15 16.23
C LYS A 119 20.72 5.70 15.68
N SER A 120 21.73 5.80 16.53
CA SER A 120 22.93 4.96 16.51
C SER A 120 22.54 3.52 16.81
N ALA A 121 21.93 2.80 15.86
CA ALA A 121 21.54 1.40 16.05
C ALA A 121 22.09 0.53 14.92
N ARG A 122 22.92 -0.44 15.31
CA ARG A 122 23.55 -1.44 14.44
C ARG A 122 22.46 -2.24 13.71
N ARG A 123 22.34 -1.99 12.40
CA ARG A 123 21.44 -2.65 11.46
C ARG A 123 21.92 -4.08 11.19
N THR A 124 21.22 -5.08 11.72
CA THR A 124 21.30 -6.45 11.21
C THR A 124 20.23 -6.62 10.13
N SER A 125 20.67 -6.61 8.87
CA SER A 125 19.81 -6.80 7.71
C SER A 125 19.08 -8.15 7.77
N PRO A 126 17.74 -8.22 7.62
CA PRO A 126 17.11 -9.47 7.26
C PRO A 126 17.39 -9.79 5.80
N THR A 127 17.71 -11.05 5.53
CA THR A 127 18.11 -11.59 4.23
C THR A 127 17.06 -11.25 3.16
N ARG A 128 17.49 -10.49 2.15
CA ARG A 128 16.68 -10.09 0.99
C ARG A 128 16.45 -11.30 0.07
N CYS A 129 15.21 -11.72 -0.11
CA CYS A 129 14.85 -12.60 -1.23
C CYS A 129 14.67 -11.75 -2.49
N GLU A 130 15.72 -11.68 -3.32
CA GLU A 130 15.63 -11.08 -4.66
C GLU A 130 15.07 -12.10 -5.66
N GLY A 131 13.86 -11.81 -6.18
CA GLY A 131 13.31 -12.47 -7.37
C GLY A 131 13.25 -11.47 -8.54
N PRO A 132 13.46 -11.91 -9.80
CA PRO A 132 13.63 -11.00 -10.93
C PRO A 132 12.34 -10.28 -11.30
N ARG A 133 12.53 -9.03 -11.74
CA ARG A 133 11.52 -8.09 -12.22
C ARG A 133 10.83 -8.59 -13.49
N CYS A 134 9.51 -8.73 -13.45
CA CYS A 134 8.66 -8.71 -14.64
C CYS A 134 7.42 -7.86 -14.35
N TRP A 135 7.53 -6.55 -14.54
CA TRP A 135 6.37 -5.68 -14.76
C TRP A 135 6.27 -5.48 -16.27
N HIS A 136 5.07 -5.69 -16.84
CA HIS A 136 4.70 -5.68 -18.26
C HIS A 136 4.51 -7.07 -18.92
N HIS A 137 3.42 -7.77 -18.56
CA HIS A 137 2.61 -8.50 -19.54
C HIS A 137 1.21 -8.82 -18.96
N PRO A 138 0.12 -8.87 -19.75
CA PRO A 138 -1.24 -9.09 -19.25
C PRO A 138 -1.64 -10.58 -19.11
N ASP A 139 -0.73 -11.52 -19.32
CA ASP A 139 -1.05 -12.96 -19.36
C ASP A 139 -0.21 -13.78 -18.35
N PRO A 140 -0.81 -14.28 -17.25
CA PRO A 140 -0.13 -15.04 -16.20
C PRO A 140 0.29 -16.47 -16.62
N SER A 141 -0.15 -16.98 -17.78
CA SER A 141 0.11 -18.36 -18.21
C SER A 141 1.43 -18.57 -18.96
N SER A 142 2.11 -17.47 -19.34
CA SER A 142 3.34 -17.51 -20.16
C SER A 142 4.65 -17.52 -19.36
N CYS A 143 4.62 -17.27 -18.04
CA CYS A 143 5.82 -17.11 -17.22
C CYS A 143 6.45 -18.44 -16.77
N CYS A 144 5.68 -19.53 -16.69
CA CYS A 144 6.16 -20.81 -16.12
C CYS A 144 6.91 -21.74 -17.09
N ARG A 145 7.27 -21.31 -18.32
CA ARG A 145 7.83 -22.22 -19.35
C ARG A 145 9.29 -22.03 -19.72
N ARG A 146 10.06 -21.23 -18.98
CA ARG A 146 11.52 -21.24 -19.08
C ARG A 146 12.10 -21.22 -17.67
N HIS A 147 12.74 -22.34 -17.30
CA HIS A 147 13.81 -22.57 -16.33
C HIS A 147 13.59 -23.94 -15.69
N SER A 148 14.31 -24.94 -16.21
CA SER A 148 14.53 -26.26 -15.63
C SER A 148 16.06 -26.41 -15.48
N PRO A 149 16.58 -27.35 -14.67
CA PRO A 149 16.85 -27.17 -13.24
C PRO A 149 18.34 -27.38 -12.92
N ALA A 150 18.98 -26.43 -12.24
CA ALA A 150 20.29 -26.67 -11.63
C ALA A 150 20.64 -25.55 -10.64
N MET A 151 20.24 -25.69 -9.37
CA MET A 151 20.98 -25.07 -8.26
C MET A 151 20.94 -26.00 -7.05
N THR A 152 22.05 -26.71 -6.90
CA THR A 152 22.48 -27.43 -5.71
C THR A 152 22.62 -26.45 -4.54
N CYS A 153 21.91 -26.71 -3.45
CA CYS A 153 22.16 -26.08 -2.17
C CYS A 153 23.33 -26.82 -1.51
N SER A 154 24.55 -26.28 -1.64
CA SER A 154 25.73 -26.73 -0.89
C SER A 154 26.04 -25.75 0.23
N GLY A 155 25.92 -26.20 1.48
CA GLY A 155 26.45 -25.45 2.63
C GLY A 155 25.86 -25.78 4.01
N ILE A 156 26.20 -26.96 4.56
CA ILE A 156 26.47 -27.23 6.00
C ILE A 156 25.28 -27.03 6.96
N THR A 157 24.67 -28.09 7.52
CA THR A 157 25.24 -28.88 8.63
C THR A 157 24.91 -30.38 8.54
N ARG A 158 25.93 -31.18 8.83
CA ARG A 158 25.93 -32.63 8.89
C ARG A 158 25.59 -33.08 10.32
N THR A 159 24.44 -33.71 10.54
CA THR A 159 24.22 -34.66 11.65
C THR A 159 23.08 -35.63 11.32
N GLY A 160 23.40 -36.93 11.32
CA GLY A 160 22.45 -37.94 11.80
C GLY A 160 21.58 -38.67 10.78
N ALA A 161 22.00 -39.91 10.47
CA ALA A 161 21.17 -41.11 10.33
C ALA A 161 20.27 -41.33 9.10
N GLY A 162 20.45 -42.51 8.48
CA GLY A 162 19.32 -43.29 7.94
C GLY A 162 19.27 -43.41 6.42
N ALA A 163 19.73 -44.56 5.91
CA ALA A 163 19.67 -44.95 4.51
C ALA A 163 18.23 -45.21 4.00
N SER A 164 17.95 -44.83 2.75
CA SER A 164 17.41 -45.72 1.69
C SER A 164 16.91 -44.93 0.46
N LYS A 165 17.30 -45.40 -0.72
CA LYS A 165 16.73 -45.17 -2.06
C LYS A 165 16.91 -46.51 -2.81
N PRO A 166 16.22 -46.80 -3.93
CA PRO A 166 15.01 -46.16 -4.50
C PRO A 166 13.95 -47.19 -5.01
N SER A 167 12.78 -46.73 -5.48
CA SER A 167 12.12 -47.28 -6.69
C SER A 167 11.04 -46.34 -7.25
N CYS A 168 11.14 -46.08 -8.56
CA CYS A 168 10.23 -45.40 -9.51
C CYS A 168 9.80 -43.95 -9.21
#